data_AF-A0A240DXH8-F1
#
_entry.id   AF-A0A240DXH8-F1
#
_cell.length_a   1.000
_cell.length_b   1.000
_cell.length_c   1.000
_cell.angle_alpha   90.00
_cell.angle_beta   90.00
_cell.angle_gamma   90.00
#
_symmetry.space_group_name_H-M   'P 1'
#
loop_
_entity.id
_entity.type
_entity.pdbx_description
1 polymer ?
#
loop_
_entity_poly.entity_id
_entity_poly.type
_entity_poly.pdbx_seq_one_letter_code
_entity_poly.pdbx_strand_id
1 'polypeptide(L)'
;MNYFGIVIPEAHSHGEAEVQVNLFAGCAILLIFLLNENQVNHRQLESSAALEASYINSLDCLLLRFGHPQAIALREDAFLYIQSIVEDEWPNLHKGIQSDKTHMLWRSLSRKLIALDPENSRQSLLYQDILTKGDQLPTARESRLQASAVGLPDVFFYAIMVCITLLLIRNGAVIQTSGVTILEALLPIMLGALLALLVITDRPFKGEYCVHPTAFRNAIKSIKTRTS
;
A
#
# COMPACT_ATOMS: atom_id res chain seq x y z
N MET A 1 48.27 -52.50 -24.90
CA MET A 1 48.81 -51.73 -23.78
C MET A 1 48.69 -50.25 -24.13
N ASN A 2 48.07 -49.48 -23.23
CA ASN A 2 47.96 -48.01 -23.15
C ASN A 2 46.85 -47.24 -23.91
N TYR A 3 45.78 -47.01 -23.12
CA TYR A 3 45.08 -45.76 -22.81
C TYR A 3 44.51 -44.87 -23.92
N PHE A 4 43.21 -45.04 -24.14
CA PHE A 4 42.29 -44.06 -24.71
C PHE A 4 42.10 -42.93 -23.68
N GLY A 5 42.66 -41.75 -23.95
CA GLY A 5 42.47 -40.57 -23.11
C GLY A 5 41.05 -40.05 -23.23
N ILE A 6 40.24 -40.30 -22.20
CA ILE A 6 38.99 -39.57 -21.98
C ILE A 6 39.39 -38.17 -21.50
N VAL A 7 39.30 -37.19 -22.39
CA VAL A 7 39.41 -35.78 -21.99
C VAL A 7 38.10 -35.44 -21.28
N ILE A 8 38.12 -35.46 -19.94
CA ILE A 8 37.06 -34.90 -19.12
C ILE A 8 37.20 -33.37 -19.19
N PRO A 9 36.20 -32.58 -19.62
CA PRO A 9 36.23 -31.14 -19.46
C PRO A 9 35.78 -30.80 -18.04
N GLU A 10 36.65 -31.01 -17.04
CA GLU A 10 36.29 -30.91 -15.62
C GLU A 10 36.52 -29.50 -15.01
N ALA A 11 37.08 -28.56 -15.78
CA ALA A 11 37.46 -27.24 -15.24
C ALA A 11 36.54 -26.07 -15.65
N HIS A 12 35.69 -26.22 -16.68
CA HIS A 12 34.84 -25.10 -17.16
C HIS A 12 33.42 -25.11 -16.53
N SER A 13 32.89 -26.28 -16.16
CA SER A 13 31.52 -26.43 -15.66
C SER A 13 31.29 -25.90 -14.24
N HIS A 14 32.32 -25.95 -13.38
CA HIS A 14 32.19 -25.51 -11.98
C HIS A 14 32.00 -24.00 -11.84
N GLY A 15 32.73 -23.19 -12.62
CA GLY A 15 32.62 -21.73 -12.58
C GLY A 15 31.30 -21.21 -13.14
N GLU A 16 30.79 -21.83 -14.22
CA GLU A 16 29.52 -21.43 -14.84
C GLU A 16 28.32 -21.72 -13.94
N ALA A 17 28.32 -22.85 -13.24
CA ALA A 17 27.28 -23.21 -12.28
C ALA A 17 27.26 -22.25 -11.07
N GLU A 18 28.43 -21.87 -10.55
CA GLU A 18 28.54 -20.94 -9.44
C GLU A 18 28.04 -19.53 -9.80
N VAL A 19 28.41 -19.03 -10.99
CA VAL A 19 27.92 -17.75 -11.52
C VAL A 19 26.39 -17.75 -11.65
N GLN A 20 25.81 -18.85 -12.14
CA GLN A 20 24.36 -18.98 -12.27
C GLN A 20 23.64 -18.99 -10.91
N VAL A 21 24.16 -19.76 -9.94
CA VAL A 21 23.57 -19.82 -8.60
C VAL A 21 23.63 -18.46 -7.92
N ASN A 22 24.74 -17.73 -8.06
CA ASN A 22 24.89 -16.38 -7.50
C ASN A 22 23.97 -15.37 -8.18
N LEU A 23 23.82 -15.43 -9.51
CA LEU A 23 22.89 -14.57 -10.24
C LEU A 23 21.44 -14.83 -9.81
N PHE A 24 21.05 -16.11 -9.69
CA PHE A 24 19.72 -16.49 -9.22
C PHE A 24 19.47 -16.02 -7.78
N ALA A 25 20.42 -16.26 -6.88
CA ALA A 25 20.33 -15.84 -5.49
C ALA A 25 20.16 -14.31 -5.37
N GLY A 26 20.94 -13.54 -6.14
CA GLY A 26 20.80 -12.09 -6.20
C GLY A 26 19.42 -11.64 -6.69
N CYS A 27 18.93 -12.22 -7.78
CA CYS A 27 17.59 -11.92 -8.29
C CYS A 27 16.49 -12.29 -7.27
N ALA A 28 16.61 -13.45 -6.63
CA ALA A 28 15.65 -13.90 -5.63
C ALA A 28 15.61 -12.95 -4.42
N ILE A 29 16.77 -12.54 -3.90
CA ILE A 29 16.87 -11.59 -2.78
C ILE A 29 16.24 -10.25 -3.16
N LEU A 30 16.55 -9.72 -4.35
CA LEU A 30 15.97 -8.47 -4.83
C LEU A 30 14.45 -8.58 -4.91
N LEU A 31 13.91 -9.64 -5.52
CA LEU A 31 12.47 -9.83 -5.65
C LEU A 31 11.77 -9.99 -4.29
N ILE A 32 12.38 -10.71 -3.34
CA ILE A 32 11.88 -10.83 -1.96
C ILE A 32 11.84 -9.44 -1.29
N PHE A 33 12.89 -8.64 -1.47
CA PHE A 33 12.95 -7.28 -0.93
C PHE A 33 11.83 -6.40 -1.53
N LEU A 34 11.60 -6.45 -2.85
CA LEU A 34 10.53 -5.70 -3.51
C LEU A 34 9.14 -6.11 -3.05
N LEU A 35 8.91 -7.41 -2.89
CA LEU A 35 7.67 -7.94 -2.33
C LEU A 35 7.44 -7.43 -0.90
N ASN A 36 8.48 -7.46 -0.06
CA ASN A 36 8.38 -6.96 1.31
C ASN A 36 8.09 -5.46 1.35
N GLU A 37 8.76 -4.65 0.52
CA GLU A 37 8.53 -3.21 0.45
C GLU A 37 7.10 -2.89 0.01
N ASN A 38 6.59 -3.58 -1.01
CA ASN A 38 5.20 -3.46 -1.44
C ASN A 38 4.21 -3.78 -0.29
N GLN A 39 4.44 -4.88 0.43
CA GLN A 39 3.61 -5.28 1.57
C GLN A 39 3.67 -4.27 2.73
N VAL A 40 4.83 -3.66 2.99
CA VAL A 40 4.98 -2.59 3.97
C VAL A 40 4.16 -1.37 3.55
N ASN A 41 4.26 -0.95 2.29
CA ASN A 41 3.51 0.20 1.78
C ASN A 41 1.99 -0.01 1.83
N HIS A 42 1.51 -1.20 1.47
CA HIS A 42 0.11 -1.61 1.62
C HIS A 42 -0.39 -1.45 3.06
N ARG A 43 0.35 -2.01 4.03
CA ARG A 43 0.01 -1.93 5.45
C ARG A 43 0.05 -0.49 5.95
N GLN A 44 0.99 0.31 5.47
CA GLN A 44 1.08 1.73 5.83
C GLN A 44 -0.17 2.48 5.35
N LEU A 45 -0.58 2.29 4.10
CA LEU A 45 -1.79 2.92 3.55
C LEU A 45 -3.05 2.50 4.32
N GLU A 46 -3.21 1.21 4.61
CA GLU A 46 -4.32 0.69 5.43
C GLU A 46 -4.31 1.30 6.84
N SER A 47 -3.16 1.37 7.47
CA SER A 47 -3.01 1.92 8.84
C SER A 47 -3.35 3.41 8.90
N SER A 48 -2.87 4.20 7.92
CA SER A 48 -3.17 5.64 7.85
C SER A 48 -4.66 5.89 7.56
N ALA A 49 -5.28 5.10 6.69
CA ALA A 49 -6.71 5.16 6.43
C ALA A 49 -7.55 4.77 7.67
N ALA A 50 -7.13 3.72 8.40
CA ALA A 50 -7.78 3.30 9.63
C ALA A 50 -7.69 4.35 10.75
N LEU A 51 -6.53 5.00 10.90
CA LEU A 51 -6.35 6.10 11.84
C LEU A 51 -7.24 7.30 11.50
N GLU A 52 -7.28 7.73 10.24
CA GLU A 52 -8.15 8.82 9.81
C GLU A 52 -9.63 8.49 10.08
N ALA A 53 -10.08 7.30 9.69
CA ALA A 53 -11.46 6.85 9.95
C ALA A 53 -11.79 6.81 11.46
N SER A 54 -10.84 6.40 12.30
CA SER A 54 -10.98 6.37 13.76
C SER A 54 -11.12 7.78 14.37
N TYR A 55 -10.35 8.75 13.87
CA TYR A 55 -10.47 10.14 14.29
C TYR A 55 -11.81 10.75 13.89
N ILE A 56 -12.31 10.50 12.67
CA ILE A 56 -13.64 10.97 12.25
C ILE A 56 -14.74 10.35 13.13
N ASN A 57 -14.66 9.05 13.39
CA ASN A 57 -15.63 8.36 14.24
C ASN A 57 -15.62 8.88 15.69
N SER A 58 -14.43 9.19 16.22
CA SER A 58 -14.26 9.78 17.54
C SER A 58 -14.80 11.22 17.58
N LEU A 59 -14.56 12.02 16.53
CA LEU A 59 -15.10 13.36 16.37
C LEU A 59 -16.63 13.34 16.37
N ASP A 60 -17.27 12.44 15.61
CA ASP A 60 -18.73 12.24 15.63
C ASP A 60 -19.27 11.93 17.03
N CYS A 61 -18.59 11.04 17.77
CA CYS A 61 -18.97 10.68 19.13
C CYS A 61 -18.84 11.87 20.11
N LEU A 62 -17.78 12.66 19.98
CA LEU A 62 -17.57 13.86 20.80
C LEU A 62 -18.62 14.95 20.49
N LEU A 63 -18.92 15.19 19.21
CA LEU A 63 -19.95 16.12 18.78
C LEU A 63 -21.34 15.70 19.30
N LEU A 64 -21.66 14.40 19.27
CA LEU A 64 -22.89 13.88 19.87
C LEU A 64 -22.94 14.11 21.38
N ARG A 65 -21.84 13.84 22.10
CA ARG A 65 -21.74 14.03 23.56
C ARG A 65 -21.75 15.49 23.99
N PHE A 66 -21.34 16.40 23.10
CA PHE A 66 -21.39 17.85 23.31
C PHE A 66 -22.84 18.34 23.41
N GLY A 67 -23.75 17.73 22.65
CA GLY A 67 -25.20 17.86 22.85
C GLY A 67 -25.81 19.21 22.46
N HIS A 68 -25.07 20.05 21.73
CA HIS A 68 -25.53 21.38 21.28
C HIS A 68 -26.05 21.33 19.84
N PRO A 69 -27.08 22.11 19.45
CA PRO A 69 -27.62 22.10 18.08
C PRO A 69 -26.56 22.34 16.99
N GLN A 70 -25.60 23.25 17.24
CA GLN A 70 -24.48 23.47 16.31
C GLN A 70 -23.58 22.24 16.17
N ALA A 71 -23.34 21.50 17.26
CA ALA A 71 -22.55 20.27 17.23
C ALA A 71 -23.27 19.15 16.47
N ILE A 72 -24.61 19.10 16.52
CA ILE A 72 -25.40 18.15 15.73
C ILE A 72 -25.27 18.45 14.24
N ALA A 73 -25.37 19.72 13.82
CA ALA A 73 -25.16 20.12 12.42
C ALA A 73 -23.75 19.77 11.92
N LEU A 74 -22.73 19.92 12.78
CA LEU A 74 -21.35 19.51 12.50
C LEU A 74 -21.18 18.00 12.27
N ARG A 75 -22.05 17.16 12.84
CA ARG A 75 -22.02 15.71 12.57
C ARG A 75 -22.38 15.40 11.12
N GLU A 76 -23.32 16.15 10.55
CA GLU A 76 -23.65 16.02 9.12
C GLU A 76 -22.49 16.46 8.24
N ASP A 77 -21.81 17.57 8.58
CA ASP A 77 -20.60 18.00 7.87
C ASP A 77 -19.48 16.95 7.95
N ALA A 78 -19.27 16.34 9.12
CA ALA A 78 -18.30 15.25 9.31
C ALA A 78 -18.69 13.99 8.51
N PHE A 79 -19.99 13.69 8.42
CA PHE A 79 -20.51 12.60 7.59
C PHE A 79 -20.29 12.86 6.09
N LEU A 80 -20.57 14.07 5.60
CA LEU A 80 -20.32 14.46 4.21
C LEU A 80 -18.82 14.42 3.88
N TYR A 81 -17.97 14.83 4.83
CA TYR A 81 -16.52 14.73 4.69
C TYR A 81 -16.09 13.26 4.48
N ILE A 82 -16.45 12.34 5.37
CA ILE A 82 -16.06 10.92 5.24
C ILE A 82 -16.66 10.26 4.00
N GLN A 83 -17.88 10.65 3.60
CA GLN A 83 -18.48 10.18 2.37
C GLN A 83 -17.68 10.62 1.14
N SER A 84 -17.25 11.89 1.11
CA SER A 84 -16.42 12.41 0.01
C SER A 84 -15.05 11.72 -0.08
N ILE A 85 -14.50 11.25 1.05
CA ILE A 85 -13.27 10.45 1.02
C ILE A 85 -13.51 9.17 0.21
N VAL A 86 -14.61 8.45 0.46
CA VAL A 86 -14.91 7.18 -0.19
C VAL A 86 -15.29 7.36 -1.66
N GLU A 87 -16.08 8.39 -1.96
CA GLU A 87 -16.68 8.59 -3.29
C GLU A 87 -15.80 9.41 -4.24
N ASP A 88 -15.12 10.45 -3.74
CA ASP A 88 -14.39 11.40 -4.57
C ASP A 88 -12.86 11.26 -4.43
N GLU A 89 -12.34 11.06 -3.22
CA GLU A 89 -10.90 11.02 -2.99
C GLU A 89 -10.28 9.64 -3.24
N TRP A 90 -10.92 8.57 -2.76
CA TRP A 90 -10.40 7.21 -2.88
C TRP A 90 -10.13 6.77 -4.32
N PRO A 91 -11.02 7.06 -5.30
CA PRO A 91 -10.75 6.73 -6.71
C PRO A 91 -9.56 7.51 -7.28
N ASN A 92 -9.27 8.71 -6.76
CA ASN A 92 -8.21 9.59 -7.23
C ASN A 92 -6.84 9.30 -6.59
N LEU A 93 -6.81 8.58 -5.45
CA LEU A 93 -5.56 8.16 -4.78
C LEU A 93 -4.62 7.39 -5.71
N HIS A 94 -5.15 6.63 -6.67
CA HIS A 94 -4.37 5.83 -7.61
C HIS A 94 -3.50 6.69 -8.54
N LYS A 95 -3.86 7.96 -8.69
CA LYS A 95 -3.15 8.94 -9.51
C LYS A 95 -2.30 9.90 -8.66
N GLY A 96 -2.27 9.70 -7.34
CA GLY A 96 -1.69 10.67 -6.40
C GLY A 96 -2.41 12.02 -6.39
N ILE A 97 -3.66 12.08 -6.86
CA ILE A 97 -4.42 13.32 -6.99
C ILE A 97 -5.32 13.49 -5.78
N GLN A 98 -5.27 14.67 -5.15
CA GLN A 98 -6.15 15.05 -4.05
C GLN A 98 -7.54 15.45 -4.58
N SER A 99 -8.57 15.24 -3.78
CA SER A 99 -9.93 15.72 -4.08
C SER A 99 -10.14 17.14 -3.54
N ASP A 100 -10.36 18.10 -4.44
CA ASP A 100 -10.72 19.48 -4.09
C ASP A 100 -12.02 19.53 -3.28
N LYS A 101 -12.99 18.67 -3.61
CA LYS A 101 -14.27 18.56 -2.89
C LYS A 101 -14.05 18.13 -1.44
N THR A 102 -13.23 17.10 -1.22
CA THR A 102 -12.90 16.62 0.12
C THR A 102 -12.12 17.66 0.91
N HIS A 103 -11.21 18.40 0.25
CA HIS A 103 -10.50 19.52 0.87
C HIS A 103 -11.44 20.66 1.29
N MET A 104 -12.39 21.04 0.45
CA MET A 104 -13.36 22.09 0.76
C MET A 104 -14.31 21.69 1.89
N LEU A 105 -14.75 20.44 1.93
CA LEU A 105 -15.57 19.90 3.03
C LEU A 105 -14.80 19.94 4.35
N TRP A 106 -13.54 19.52 4.37
CA TRP A 106 -12.67 19.63 5.55
C TRP A 106 -12.53 21.09 6.00
N ARG A 107 -12.24 22.01 5.08
CA ARG A 107 -12.08 23.44 5.41
C ARG A 107 -13.36 24.07 5.97
N SER A 108 -14.52 23.64 5.48
CA SER A 108 -15.82 24.06 6.04
C SER A 108 -16.00 23.51 7.46
N LEU A 109 -15.79 22.21 7.63
CA LEU A 109 -15.90 21.53 8.92
C LEU A 109 -14.97 22.14 9.98
N SER A 110 -13.67 22.27 9.68
CA SER A 110 -12.67 22.84 10.58
C SER A 110 -13.03 24.26 11.05
N ARG A 111 -13.50 25.13 10.16
CA ARG A 111 -13.95 26.48 10.55
C ARG A 111 -15.14 26.45 11.49
N LYS A 112 -16.11 25.57 11.24
CA LYS A 112 -17.28 25.41 12.10
C LYS A 112 -16.93 24.78 13.45
N LEU A 113 -15.95 23.86 13.49
CA LEU A 113 -15.45 23.29 14.74
C LEU A 113 -14.85 24.38 15.64
N ILE A 114 -14.00 25.26 15.09
CA ILE A 114 -13.39 26.37 15.84
C ILE A 114 -14.44 27.39 16.32
N ALA A 115 -15.56 27.51 15.61
CA ALA A 115 -16.65 28.42 15.96
C ALA A 115 -17.62 27.85 17.01
N LEU A 116 -17.42 26.61 17.50
CA LEU A 116 -18.22 26.06 18.59
C LEU A 116 -17.97 26.84 19.88
N ASP A 117 -19.08 27.27 20.51
CA ASP A 117 -19.03 27.98 21.79
C ASP A 117 -19.48 27.06 22.94
N PRO A 118 -18.59 26.68 23.87
CA PRO A 118 -18.96 25.87 25.03
C PRO A 118 -19.61 26.72 26.13
N GLU A 119 -20.82 26.37 26.54
CA GLU A 119 -21.62 27.11 27.53
C GLU A 119 -21.37 26.67 28.98
N ASN A 120 -20.73 25.51 29.19
CA ASN A 120 -20.46 24.97 30.52
C ASN A 120 -19.12 24.22 30.60
N SER A 121 -18.61 24.00 31.81
CA SER A 121 -17.30 23.36 32.04
C SER A 121 -17.15 21.99 31.41
N ARG A 122 -18.24 21.19 31.33
CA ARG A 122 -18.23 19.88 30.66
C ARG A 122 -18.02 20.06 29.15
N GLN A 123 -18.70 21.02 28.53
CA GLN A 123 -18.54 21.34 27.12
C GLN A 123 -17.15 21.91 26.83
N SER A 124 -16.56 22.71 27.73
CA SER A 124 -15.19 23.20 27.54
C SER A 124 -14.16 22.05 27.47
N LEU A 125 -14.31 21.02 28.31
CA LEU A 125 -13.46 19.82 28.26
C LEU A 125 -13.66 19.05 26.94
N LEU A 126 -14.91 18.80 26.56
CA LEU A 126 -15.22 18.12 25.28
C LEU A 126 -14.73 18.93 24.08
N TYR A 127 -14.78 20.26 24.14
CA TYR A 127 -14.31 21.13 23.08
C TYR A 127 -12.80 20.99 22.84
N GLN A 128 -12.01 20.90 23.92
CA GLN A 128 -10.57 20.63 23.81
C GLN A 128 -10.29 19.29 23.12
N ASP A 129 -11.05 18.24 23.47
CA ASP A 129 -10.94 16.94 22.81
C ASP A 129 -11.35 17.00 21.32
N ILE A 130 -12.42 17.75 21.01
CA ILE A 130 -12.90 17.97 19.63
C ILE A 130 -11.81 18.65 18.79
N LEU A 131 -11.20 19.72 19.28
CA LEU A 131 -10.12 20.42 18.59
C LEU A 131 -8.91 19.51 18.39
N THR A 132 -8.52 18.78 19.44
CA THR A 132 -7.41 17.82 19.37
C THR A 132 -7.64 16.75 18.29
N LYS A 133 -8.86 16.21 18.20
CA LYS A 133 -9.21 15.24 17.14
C LYS A 133 -9.30 15.90 15.77
N GLY A 134 -9.79 17.14 15.71
CA GLY A 134 -9.81 17.95 14.49
C GLY A 134 -8.42 18.17 13.91
N ASP A 135 -7.44 18.51 14.74
CA ASP A 135 -6.06 18.77 14.30
C ASP A 135 -5.32 17.50 13.85
N GLN A 136 -5.73 16.33 14.34
CA GLN A 136 -5.18 15.02 13.93
C GLN A 136 -5.64 14.60 12.53
N LEU A 137 -6.82 15.02 12.08
CA LEU A 137 -7.38 14.65 10.77
C LEU A 137 -6.55 15.10 9.55
N PRO A 138 -6.12 16.36 9.41
CA PRO A 138 -5.34 16.78 8.25
C PRO A 138 -3.98 16.07 8.20
N THR A 139 -3.38 15.80 9.36
CA THR A 139 -2.13 15.04 9.46
C THR A 139 -2.32 13.58 9.01
N ALA A 140 -3.43 12.94 9.43
CA ALA A 140 -3.77 11.58 9.01
C ALA A 140 -4.07 11.51 7.51
N ARG A 141 -4.80 12.49 6.96
CA ARG A 141 -5.08 12.61 5.53
C ARG A 141 -3.80 12.76 4.72
N GLU A 142 -2.89 13.64 5.15
CA GLU A 142 -1.60 13.85 4.47
C GLU A 142 -0.76 12.58 4.50
N SER A 143 -0.69 11.87 5.64
CA SER A 143 -0.01 10.58 5.73
C SER A 143 -0.59 9.54 4.76
N ARG A 144 -1.93 9.47 4.62
CA ARG A 144 -2.59 8.60 3.64
C ARG A 144 -2.24 9.00 2.20
N LEU A 145 -2.26 10.29 1.89
CA LEU A 145 -1.94 10.79 0.55
C LEU A 145 -0.48 10.49 0.17
N GLN A 146 0.45 10.70 1.10
CA GLN A 146 1.85 10.34 0.92
C GLN A 146 2.04 8.84 0.72
N ALA A 147 1.40 8.00 1.55
CA ALA A 147 1.43 6.55 1.38
C ALA A 147 0.85 6.09 0.03
N SER A 148 -0.17 6.79 -0.49
CA SER A 148 -0.75 6.49 -1.80
C SER A 148 0.13 6.90 -2.98
N ALA A 149 0.99 7.92 -2.80
CA ALA A 149 1.90 8.41 -3.82
C ALA A 149 3.17 7.55 -3.95
N VAL A 150 3.50 6.75 -2.94
CA VAL A 150 4.62 5.81 -2.98
C VAL A 150 4.15 4.55 -3.73
N GLY A 151 4.40 4.52 -5.04
CA GLY A 151 4.40 3.29 -5.83
C GLY A 151 5.81 2.70 -5.91
N LEU A 152 5.95 1.45 -6.35
CA LEU A 152 7.26 0.89 -6.72
C LEU A 152 7.89 1.77 -7.81
N PRO A 153 9.07 2.38 -7.59
CA PRO A 153 9.76 3.16 -8.61
C PRO A 153 9.90 2.40 -9.93
N ASP A 154 9.71 3.09 -11.06
CA ASP A 154 9.81 2.49 -12.41
C ASP A 154 11.13 1.76 -12.64
N VAL A 155 12.20 2.20 -11.97
CA VAL A 155 13.53 1.57 -11.94
C VAL A 155 13.47 0.08 -11.61
N PHE A 156 12.55 -0.35 -10.75
CA PHE A 156 12.41 -1.76 -10.39
C PHE A 156 11.84 -2.61 -11.53
N PHE A 157 10.93 -2.08 -12.36
CA PHE A 157 10.48 -2.79 -13.56
C PHE A 157 11.62 -2.98 -14.57
N TYR A 158 12.49 -1.99 -14.72
CA TYR A 158 13.69 -2.15 -15.55
C TYR A 158 14.61 -3.25 -15.00
N ALA A 159 14.84 -3.30 -13.69
CA ALA A 159 15.63 -4.36 -13.07
C ALA A 159 15.02 -5.76 -13.28
N ILE A 160 13.69 -5.89 -13.14
CA ILE A 160 12.93 -7.11 -13.41
C ILE A 160 13.10 -7.54 -14.87
N MET A 161 12.94 -6.61 -15.83
CA MET A 161 13.09 -6.90 -17.26
C MET A 161 14.51 -7.37 -17.61
N VAL A 162 15.53 -6.78 -16.99
CA VAL A 162 16.92 -7.22 -17.14
C VAL A 162 17.10 -8.63 -16.59
N CYS A 163 16.58 -8.93 -15.38
CA CYS A 163 16.65 -10.27 -14.79
C CYS A 163 15.99 -11.32 -15.70
N ILE A 164 14.79 -11.04 -16.20
CA ILE A 164 14.07 -11.92 -17.14
C ILE A 164 14.90 -12.16 -18.41
N THR A 165 15.44 -11.09 -18.99
CA THR A 165 16.23 -11.17 -20.23
C THR A 165 17.47 -12.03 -20.05
N LEU A 166 18.22 -11.83 -18.96
CA LEU A 166 19.41 -12.62 -18.64
C LEU A 166 19.09 -14.11 -18.44
N LEU A 167 17.95 -14.41 -17.79
CA LEU A 167 17.50 -15.79 -17.57
C LEU A 167 17.06 -16.48 -18.86
N LEU A 168 16.39 -15.77 -19.77
CA LEU A 168 15.99 -16.30 -21.07
C LEU A 168 17.18 -16.55 -22.00
N ILE A 169 18.20 -15.67 -21.94
CA ILE A 169 19.45 -15.88 -22.67
C ILE A 169 20.17 -17.14 -22.15
N ARG A 170 20.30 -17.29 -20.82
CA ARG A 170 20.94 -18.45 -20.19
C ARG A 170 20.14 -19.75 -20.42
N ASN A 171 18.87 -19.75 -20.04
CA ASN A 171 17.77 -20.29 -20.87
C ASN A 171 18.13 -21.11 -22.12
N GLY A 172 18.10 -20.39 -23.24
CA GLY A 172 18.30 -20.92 -24.57
C GLY A 172 19.72 -21.36 -24.87
N ALA A 173 20.73 -20.86 -24.15
CA ALA A 173 22.11 -21.31 -24.31
C ALA A 173 22.32 -22.75 -23.79
N VAL A 174 21.72 -23.08 -22.64
CA VAL A 174 21.90 -24.40 -21.99
C VAL A 174 21.16 -25.51 -22.73
N ILE A 175 19.98 -25.22 -23.31
CA ILE A 175 19.22 -26.19 -24.11
C ILE A 175 20.01 -26.66 -25.35
N GLN A 176 20.95 -25.85 -25.85
CA GLN A 176 21.73 -26.16 -27.05
C GLN A 176 22.99 -27.00 -26.79
N THR A 177 23.50 -27.04 -25.55
CA THR A 177 24.86 -27.57 -25.27
C THR A 177 24.88 -28.88 -24.48
N SER A 178 23.91 -29.18 -23.61
CA SER A 178 23.83 -30.46 -22.87
C SER A 178 22.54 -30.63 -22.07
N GLY A 179 22.20 -31.87 -21.69
CA GLY A 179 20.98 -32.20 -20.95
C GLY A 179 20.84 -31.45 -19.61
N VAL A 180 19.69 -30.83 -19.40
CA VAL A 180 19.37 -30.02 -18.22
C VAL A 180 19.17 -30.92 -17.00
N THR A 181 19.90 -30.66 -15.91
CA THR A 181 19.62 -31.32 -14.63
C THR A 181 18.30 -30.83 -14.03
N ILE A 182 17.60 -31.66 -13.25
CA ILE A 182 16.32 -31.27 -12.62
C ILE A 182 16.46 -29.98 -11.79
N LEU A 183 17.59 -29.80 -11.11
CA LEU A 183 17.88 -28.61 -10.30
C LEU A 183 18.01 -27.34 -11.17
N GLU A 184 18.67 -27.45 -12.33
CA GLU A 184 18.82 -26.32 -13.26
C GLU A 184 17.51 -25.93 -13.96
N ALA A 185 16.59 -26.88 -14.14
CA ALA A 185 15.25 -26.61 -14.65
C ALA A 185 14.34 -25.97 -13.58
N LEU A 186 14.54 -26.29 -12.29
CA LEU A 186 13.68 -25.82 -11.21
C LEU A 186 13.95 -24.36 -10.80
N LEU A 187 15.21 -23.91 -10.88
CA LEU A 187 15.62 -22.55 -10.56
C LEU A 187 14.80 -21.48 -11.34
N PRO A 188 14.76 -21.47 -12.69
CA PRO A 188 14.00 -20.47 -13.43
C PRO A 188 12.49 -20.53 -13.15
N ILE A 189 11.93 -21.71 -12.82
CA ILE A 189 10.53 -21.87 -12.43
C ILE A 189 10.27 -21.15 -11.10
N MET A 190 11.12 -21.33 -10.10
CA MET A 190 11.00 -20.62 -8.82
C MET A 190 11.12 -19.10 -8.99
N LEU A 191 12.06 -18.62 -9.82
CA LEU A 191 12.15 -17.19 -10.07
C LEU A 191 10.91 -16.66 -10.81
N GLY A 192 10.43 -17.41 -11.80
CA GLY A 192 9.21 -17.07 -12.54
C GLY A 192 7.99 -16.98 -11.61
N ALA A 193 7.87 -17.88 -10.64
CA ALA A 193 6.82 -17.82 -9.62
C ALA A 193 6.95 -16.59 -8.72
N LEU A 194 8.17 -16.24 -8.29
CA LEU A 194 8.43 -15.05 -7.47
C LEU A 194 8.15 -13.75 -8.24
N LEU A 195 8.51 -13.71 -9.52
CA LEU A 195 8.18 -12.64 -10.45
C LEU A 195 6.67 -12.51 -10.66
N ALA A 196 5.98 -13.62 -10.89
CA ALA A 196 4.52 -13.62 -11.04
C ALA A 196 3.84 -13.10 -9.77
N LEU A 197 4.31 -13.53 -8.59
CA LEU A 197 3.83 -13.03 -7.31
C LEU A 197 4.04 -11.52 -7.18
N LEU A 198 5.22 -11.01 -7.59
CA LEU A 198 5.50 -9.57 -7.60
C LEU A 198 4.55 -8.82 -8.53
N VAL A 199 4.36 -9.28 -9.77
CA VAL A 199 3.45 -8.63 -10.73
C VAL A 199 1.99 -8.61 -10.23
N ILE A 200 1.54 -9.67 -9.57
CA ILE A 200 0.18 -9.76 -9.01
C ILE A 200 0.02 -8.80 -7.82
N THR A 201 1.07 -8.56 -7.04
CA THR A 201 1.04 -7.73 -5.81
C THR A 201 1.45 -6.28 -6.03
N ASP A 202 2.14 -5.98 -7.13
CA ASP A 202 2.73 -4.67 -7.45
C ASP A 202 1.71 -3.53 -7.57
N ARG A 203 0.42 -3.83 -7.77
CA ARG A 203 -0.63 -2.79 -7.90
C ARG A 203 -1.57 -2.74 -6.70
N PRO A 204 -1.35 -1.85 -5.70
CA PRO A 204 -2.22 -1.66 -4.53
C PRO A 204 -3.67 -1.26 -4.81
N PHE A 205 -3.98 -1.06 -6.09
CA PHE A 205 -5.01 -0.20 -6.62
C PHE A 205 -5.57 -0.78 -7.95
N LYS A 206 -5.09 -1.95 -8.42
CA LYS A 206 -5.69 -2.70 -9.54
C LYS A 206 -5.65 -4.19 -9.26
N GLY A 207 -6.78 -4.89 -9.42
CA GLY A 207 -6.88 -6.35 -9.25
C GLY A 207 -7.54 -6.76 -7.94
N GLU A 208 -7.45 -8.04 -7.58
CA GLU A 208 -8.11 -8.62 -6.38
C GLU A 208 -7.48 -8.17 -5.05
N TYR A 209 -6.29 -7.55 -5.09
CA TYR A 209 -5.54 -7.06 -3.92
C TYR A 209 -5.64 -5.53 -3.71
N CYS A 210 -6.69 -4.89 -4.20
CA CYS A 210 -6.89 -3.45 -4.01
C CYS A 210 -7.13 -3.09 -2.54
N VAL A 211 -6.48 -2.03 -2.06
CA VAL A 211 -6.82 -1.44 -0.76
C VAL A 211 -8.19 -0.77 -0.87
N HIS A 212 -9.19 -1.37 -0.24
CA HIS A 212 -10.54 -0.86 -0.20
C HIS A 212 -10.72 0.14 0.97
N PRO A 213 -11.64 1.13 0.86
CA PRO A 213 -11.89 2.09 1.93
C PRO A 213 -12.76 1.49 3.05
N THR A 214 -12.43 0.27 3.50
CA THR A 214 -13.21 -0.51 4.48
C THR A 214 -13.32 0.20 5.82
N ALA A 215 -12.22 0.79 6.31
CA ALA A 215 -12.22 1.56 7.55
C ALA A 215 -13.20 2.75 7.50
N PHE A 216 -13.22 3.50 6.40
CA PHE A 216 -14.16 4.61 6.21
C PHE A 216 -15.61 4.11 6.09
N ARG A 217 -15.86 3.03 5.35
CA ARG A 217 -17.20 2.42 5.26
C ARG A 217 -17.70 1.94 6.62
N ASN A 218 -16.82 1.36 7.44
CA ASN A 218 -17.15 0.93 8.80
C ASN A 218 -17.47 2.13 9.69
N ALA A 219 -16.69 3.20 9.63
CA ALA A 219 -16.97 4.44 10.36
C ALA A 219 -18.30 5.08 9.92
N ILE A 220 -18.59 5.13 8.61
CA ILE A 220 -19.89 5.57 8.06
C ILE A 220 -21.03 4.74 8.65
N LYS A 221 -20.88 3.41 8.71
CA LYS A 221 -21.89 2.52 9.30
C LYS A 221 -22.09 2.83 10.79
N SER A 222 -21.02 3.00 11.55
CA SER A 222 -21.08 3.36 12.98
C SER A 222 -21.73 4.72 13.22
N ILE A 223 -21.45 5.72 12.39
CA ILE A 223 -22.08 7.04 12.47
C ILE A 223 -23.58 6.92 12.21
N LYS A 224 -23.99 6.22 11.14
CA LYS A 224 -25.42 6.02 10.81
C LYS A 224 -26.20 5.36 11.95
N THR A 225 -25.61 4.35 12.62
CA THR A 225 -26.27 3.68 13.76
C THR A 225 -26.48 4.58 14.98
N ARG A 226 -25.82 5.74 15.08
CA ARG A 226 -26.04 6.73 16.16
C ARG A 226 -27.08 7.79 15.81
N THR A 227 -27.47 7.85 14.54
CA THR A 227 -28.42 8.84 14.01
C THR A 227 -29.80 8.23 13.76
N SER A 228 -29.88 6.90 13.63
CA SER A 228 -31.11 6.10 13.65
C SER A 228 -31.64 5.90 15.07
#